data_AF-A0A7K3DP56-F1
#
_entry.id   AF-A0A7K3DP56-F1
#
_cell.length_a   1.000
_cell.length_b   1.000
_cell.length_c   1.000
_cell.angle_alpha   90.00
_cell.angle_beta   90.00
_cell.angle_gamma   90.00
#
_symmetry.space_group_name_H-M   'P 1'
#
loop_
_entity.id
_entity.type
_entity.pdbx_description
1 polymer ?
#
loop_
_entity_poly.entity_id
_entity_poly.type
_entity_poly.pdbx_seq_one_letter_code
_entity_poly.pdbx_strand_id
1 'polypeptide(L)'
;MTDPMRIQPSELDQLPDRDPEETAEWQASLDAVTKAAGPHRAAQLMRRTLERGETGGLPLPKLLSTEYLNSIPTSAEPDFPGDEELEAKITAYNRWNAAAMVTRGSKAGVGGHIATFASAAWLYETGFNHFFRGKEGDGSGDQLYIQGHASPGIYARAFLDGRLSEAQLDNFRREAGGNGLPSYPHPRRLPWLWEFPTVSMGLGPLSAIYQARFNRYLSARNIKDTSNSHVWAFLGDGEMDEP
;
A
#
# COMPACT_ATOMS: atom_id res chain seq x y z
N MET A 1 -37.83 -20.50 -9.89
CA MET A 1 -37.56 -19.05 -9.94
C MET A 1 -37.86 -18.50 -8.56
N THR A 2 -36.82 -18.17 -7.80
CA THR A 2 -36.95 -17.53 -6.49
C THR A 2 -37.47 -16.12 -6.70
N ASP A 3 -38.59 -15.81 -6.07
CA ASP A 3 -39.15 -14.46 -6.02
C ASP A 3 -38.13 -13.52 -5.36
N PRO A 4 -37.56 -12.54 -6.08
CA PRO A 4 -36.55 -11.63 -5.54
C PRO A 4 -37.13 -10.67 -4.48
N MET A 5 -38.45 -10.64 -4.27
CA MET A 5 -39.12 -9.88 -3.22
C MET A 5 -39.43 -10.73 -1.97
N ARG A 6 -39.16 -12.04 -2.00
CA ARG A 6 -39.37 -12.91 -0.85
C ARG A 6 -38.23 -12.70 0.14
N ILE A 7 -38.55 -12.19 1.33
CA ILE A 7 -37.61 -12.09 2.46
C ILE A 7 -36.96 -13.46 2.64
N GLN A 8 -35.64 -13.52 2.43
CA GLN A 8 -34.86 -14.73 2.63
C GLN A 8 -34.81 -15.00 4.15
N PRO A 9 -35.05 -16.23 4.60
CA PRO A 9 -34.93 -16.55 6.01
C PRO A 9 -33.52 -16.21 6.50
N SER A 10 -33.43 -15.40 7.54
CA SER A 10 -32.19 -15.05 8.22
C SER A 10 -31.81 -16.16 9.20
N GLU A 11 -30.52 -16.29 9.52
CA GLU A 11 -30.09 -17.12 10.66
C GLU A 11 -30.75 -16.68 11.98
N LEU A 12 -31.17 -15.40 12.06
CA LEU A 12 -31.90 -14.83 13.18
C LEU A 12 -33.32 -15.41 13.34
N ASP A 13 -33.94 -15.93 12.27
CA ASP A 13 -35.29 -16.50 12.31
C ASP A 13 -35.35 -17.88 13.01
N GLN A 14 -34.18 -18.43 13.36
CA GLN A 14 -34.05 -19.67 14.12
C GLN A 14 -34.25 -19.46 15.63
N LEU A 15 -34.22 -18.22 16.10
CA LEU A 15 -34.44 -17.84 17.49
C LEU A 15 -35.77 -17.08 17.61
N PRO A 16 -36.61 -17.38 18.61
CA PRO A 16 -37.81 -16.59 18.84
C PRO A 16 -37.43 -15.15 19.19
N ASP A 17 -37.90 -14.19 18.39
CA ASP A 17 -37.75 -12.77 18.70
C ASP A 17 -38.46 -12.46 20.02
N ARG A 18 -37.71 -11.91 20.97
CA ARG A 18 -38.18 -11.63 22.33
C ARG A 18 -39.15 -10.45 22.34
N ASP A 19 -39.01 -9.53 21.39
CA ASP A 19 -39.87 -8.36 21.26
C ASP A 19 -40.07 -8.01 19.76
N PRO A 20 -41.02 -8.70 19.10
CA PRO A 20 -41.31 -8.47 17.68
C PRO A 20 -41.81 -7.05 17.38
N GLU A 21 -42.41 -6.38 18.37
CA GLU A 21 -42.91 -5.02 18.19
C GLU A 21 -41.75 -4.03 18.14
N GLU A 22 -40.78 -4.13 19.06
CA GLU A 22 -39.55 -3.34 19.01
C GLU A 22 -38.80 -3.57 17.69
N THR A 23 -38.59 -4.82 17.28
CA THR A 23 -37.93 -5.14 15.99
C THR A 23 -38.66 -4.50 14.80
N ALA A 24 -40.01 -4.54 14.79
CA ALA A 24 -40.81 -3.92 13.74
C ALA A 24 -40.69 -2.38 13.75
N GLU A 25 -40.59 -1.73 14.91
CA GLU A 25 -40.39 -0.29 15.02
C GLU A 25 -39.03 0.15 14.45
N TRP A 26 -37.96 -0.62 14.70
CA TRP A 26 -36.65 -0.35 14.12
C TRP A 26 -36.65 -0.49 12.60
N GLN A 27 -37.31 -1.53 12.07
CA GLN A 27 -37.48 -1.70 10.62
C GLN A 27 -38.29 -0.56 10.01
N ALA A 28 -39.43 -0.20 10.63
CA ALA A 28 -40.27 0.90 10.18
C ALA A 28 -39.54 2.25 10.23
N SER A 29 -38.66 2.45 11.21
CA SER A 29 -37.82 3.65 11.31
C SER A 29 -36.83 3.74 10.14
N LEU A 30 -36.20 2.62 9.76
CA LEU A 30 -35.31 2.57 8.61
C LEU A 30 -36.07 2.83 7.30
N ASP A 31 -37.26 2.24 7.14
CA ASP A 31 -38.13 2.45 5.99
C ASP A 31 -38.58 3.92 5.89
N ALA A 32 -38.97 4.52 7.02
CA ALA A 32 -39.38 5.91 7.08
C ALA A 32 -38.24 6.86 6.67
N VAL A 33 -37.01 6.62 7.16
CA VAL A 33 -35.84 7.41 6.75
C VAL A 33 -35.51 7.19 5.28
N THR A 34 -35.58 5.95 4.80
CA THR A 34 -35.35 5.64 3.37
C THR A 34 -36.34 6.39 2.49
N LYS A 35 -37.62 6.44 2.89
CA LYS A 35 -38.68 7.15 2.16
C LYS A 35 -38.54 8.67 2.22
N ALA A 36 -38.18 9.22 3.38
CA ALA A 36 -38.15 10.67 3.60
C ALA A 36 -36.83 11.33 3.14
N ALA A 37 -35.70 10.64 3.33
CA ALA A 37 -34.35 11.17 3.13
C ALA A 37 -33.51 10.37 2.11
N GLY A 38 -34.05 9.29 1.56
CA GLY A 38 -33.42 8.50 0.50
C GLY A 38 -32.50 7.38 1.00
N PRO A 39 -32.13 6.44 0.09
CA PRO A 39 -31.40 5.23 0.43
C PRO A 39 -29.98 5.49 0.95
N HIS A 40 -29.32 6.54 0.48
CA HIS A 40 -27.97 6.88 0.94
C HIS A 40 -27.94 7.27 2.42
N ARG A 41 -28.93 8.06 2.88
CA ARG A 41 -29.02 8.46 4.29
C ARG A 41 -29.37 7.27 5.19
N ALA A 42 -30.25 6.38 4.74
CA ALA A 42 -30.59 5.16 5.46
C ALA A 42 -29.38 4.23 5.65
N ALA A 43 -28.59 4.02 4.58
CA ALA A 43 -27.35 3.24 4.65
C ALA A 43 -26.33 3.86 5.62
N GLN A 44 -26.18 5.19 5.59
CA GLN A 44 -25.30 5.90 6.52
C GLN A 44 -25.73 5.69 7.98
N LEU A 45 -27.03 5.77 8.29
CA LEU A 45 -27.54 5.55 9.66
C LEU A 45 -27.26 4.12 10.13
N MET A 46 -27.53 3.10 9.29
CA MET A 46 -27.24 1.70 9.62
C MET A 46 -25.76 1.48 9.92
N ARG A 47 -24.87 2.08 9.11
CA ARG A 47 -23.42 1.99 9.31
C ARG A 47 -23.00 2.59 10.66
N ARG A 48 -23.51 3.77 11.02
CA ARG A 48 -23.24 4.41 12.32
C ARG A 48 -23.78 3.61 13.50
N THR A 49 -24.97 3.01 13.37
CA THR A 49 -25.53 2.14 14.41
C THR A 49 -24.68 0.90 14.63
N LEU A 50 -24.17 0.28 13.56
CA LEU A 50 -23.27 -0.86 13.64
C LEU A 50 -21.93 -0.50 14.31
N GLU A 51 -21.29 0.60 13.88
CA GLU A 51 -20.05 1.14 14.49
C GLU A 51 -20.23 1.39 16.00
N ARG A 52 -21.40 1.92 16.40
CA ARG A 52 -21.73 2.13 17.81
C ARG A 52 -21.92 0.82 18.57
N GLY A 53 -22.52 -0.20 17.94
CA GLY A 53 -22.68 -1.52 18.52
C GLY A 53 -21.34 -2.21 18.79
N GLU A 54 -20.42 -2.16 17.82
CA GLU A 54 -19.06 -2.73 17.97
C GLU A 54 -18.28 -2.05 19.09
N THR A 55 -18.28 -0.71 19.14
CA THR A 55 -17.63 0.04 20.24
C THR A 55 -18.27 -0.23 21.60
N GLY A 56 -19.53 -0.64 21.64
CA GLY A 56 -20.25 -1.07 22.83
C GLY A 56 -20.04 -2.55 23.21
N GLY A 57 -19.25 -3.31 22.44
CA GLY A 57 -18.95 -4.73 22.71
C GLY A 57 -20.00 -5.71 22.19
N LEU A 58 -20.92 -5.29 21.31
CA LEU A 58 -21.85 -6.21 20.66
C LEU A 58 -21.10 -7.05 19.61
N PRO A 59 -21.26 -8.40 19.61
CA PRO A 59 -20.59 -9.29 18.66
C PRO A 59 -21.32 -9.25 17.31
N LEU A 60 -21.18 -8.16 16.57
CA LEU A 60 -21.77 -7.98 15.24
C LEU A 60 -20.80 -8.50 14.16
N PRO A 61 -21.30 -9.11 13.07
CA PRO A 61 -20.46 -9.48 11.94
C PRO A 61 -19.86 -8.22 11.34
N LYS A 62 -18.53 -8.18 11.23
CA LYS A 62 -17.81 -7.03 10.67
C LYS A 62 -18.28 -6.78 9.25
N LEU A 63 -18.56 -5.53 8.92
CA LEU A 63 -18.59 -5.09 7.53
C LEU A 63 -17.17 -5.29 6.97
N LEU A 64 -16.95 -6.37 6.23
CA LEU A 64 -15.67 -6.64 5.57
C LEU A 64 -15.36 -5.61 4.46
N SER A 65 -16.35 -4.81 4.08
CA SER A 65 -16.21 -3.70 3.15
C SER A 65 -16.53 -2.37 3.81
N THR A 66 -15.64 -1.41 3.60
CA THR A 66 -15.96 0.00 3.79
C THR A 66 -16.56 0.58 2.51
N GLU A 67 -17.23 1.72 2.62
CA GLU A 67 -17.60 2.48 1.41
C GLU A 67 -16.36 2.77 0.55
N TYR A 68 -16.57 2.94 -0.76
CA TYR A 68 -15.53 3.28 -1.72
C TYR A 68 -15.17 4.77 -1.61
N LEU A 69 -14.70 5.15 -0.42
CA LEU A 69 -14.31 6.48 0.02
C LEU A 69 -13.01 6.37 0.82
N ASN A 70 -12.31 7.49 1.00
CA ASN A 70 -11.10 7.55 1.82
C ASN A 70 -11.41 7.12 3.26
N SER A 71 -10.58 6.23 3.82
CA SER A 71 -10.73 5.78 5.21
C SER A 71 -10.47 6.90 6.22
N ILE A 72 -9.59 7.85 5.89
CA ILE A 72 -9.34 9.06 6.67
C ILE A 72 -10.12 10.22 6.00
N PRO A 73 -11.13 10.80 6.67
CA PRO A 73 -11.88 11.93 6.12
C PRO A 73 -11.05 13.22 6.15
N THR A 74 -11.35 14.16 5.24
CA THR A 74 -10.66 15.47 5.17
C THR A 74 -10.65 16.24 6.49
N SER A 75 -11.70 16.11 7.32
CA SER A 75 -11.73 16.76 8.64
C SER A 75 -10.78 16.17 9.68
N ALA A 76 -10.19 15.00 9.41
CA ALA A 76 -9.19 14.33 10.23
C ALA A 76 -7.84 14.20 9.50
N GLU A 77 -7.72 14.81 8.32
CA GLU A 77 -6.47 14.86 7.56
C GLU A 77 -5.48 15.78 8.28
N PRO A 78 -4.26 15.30 8.58
CA PRO A 78 -3.24 16.14 9.19
C PRO A 78 -2.71 17.16 8.18
N ASP A 79 -2.16 18.26 8.69
CA ASP A 79 -1.44 19.22 7.85
C ASP A 79 -0.25 18.55 7.14
N PHE A 80 -0.01 18.91 5.89
CA PHE A 80 1.11 18.39 5.12
C PHE A 80 2.43 18.97 5.66
N PRO A 81 3.41 18.13 6.05
CA PRO A 81 4.62 18.61 6.73
C PRO A 81 5.69 19.18 5.79
N GLY A 82 5.54 19.04 4.48
CA GLY A 82 6.55 19.39 3.47
C GLY A 82 6.21 20.60 2.60
N ASP A 83 7.05 20.85 1.60
CA ASP A 83 6.81 21.84 0.54
C ASP A 83 6.24 21.11 -0.69
N GLU A 84 4.93 21.22 -0.87
CA GLU A 84 4.21 20.55 -1.96
C GLU A 84 4.74 20.92 -3.35
N GLU A 85 5.16 22.17 -3.57
CA GLU A 85 5.64 22.63 -4.88
C GLU A 85 7.01 22.02 -5.19
N LEU A 86 7.91 22.00 -4.20
CA LEU A 86 9.23 21.39 -4.34
C LEU A 86 9.12 19.87 -4.52
N GLU A 87 8.28 19.21 -3.72
CA GLU A 87 8.09 17.76 -3.80
C GLU A 87 7.44 17.33 -5.12
N ALA A 88 6.52 18.13 -5.66
CA ALA A 88 5.97 17.91 -7.00
C ALA A 88 7.04 18.02 -8.10
N LYS A 89 7.97 18.99 -7.99
CA LYS A 89 9.09 19.15 -8.93
C LYS A 89 10.05 17.96 -8.87
N ILE A 90 10.44 17.53 -7.66
CA ILE A 90 11.31 16.36 -7.46
C ILE A 90 10.66 15.10 -8.05
N THR A 91 9.38 14.88 -7.75
CA THR A 91 8.60 13.74 -8.28
C THR A 91 8.55 13.77 -9.81
N ALA A 92 8.36 14.95 -10.42
CA ALA A 92 8.37 15.11 -11.86
C ALA A 92 9.74 14.78 -12.49
N TYR A 93 10.84 15.21 -11.87
CA TYR A 93 12.19 14.86 -12.32
C TYR A 93 12.46 13.36 -12.21
N ASN A 94 12.07 12.71 -11.12
CA ASN A 94 12.24 11.26 -10.95
C ASN A 94 11.42 10.48 -12.00
N ARG A 95 10.17 10.91 -12.27
CA ARG A 95 9.36 10.33 -13.36
C ARG A 95 10.00 10.50 -14.74
N TRP A 96 10.52 11.70 -15.03
CA TRP A 96 11.19 11.99 -16.30
C TRP A 96 12.44 11.13 -16.48
N ASN A 97 13.33 11.10 -15.48
CA ASN A 97 14.57 10.35 -15.53
C ASN A 97 14.31 8.84 -15.66
N ALA A 98 13.31 8.30 -14.95
CA ALA A 98 12.90 6.91 -15.07
C ALA A 98 12.40 6.57 -16.49
N ALA A 99 11.53 7.42 -17.07
CA ALA A 99 11.04 7.25 -18.43
C ALA A 99 12.18 7.35 -19.46
N ALA A 100 13.02 8.38 -19.35
CA ALA A 100 14.15 8.59 -20.25
C ALA A 100 15.12 7.41 -20.23
N MET A 101 15.48 6.91 -19.05
CA MET A 101 16.36 5.75 -18.89
C MET A 101 15.78 4.51 -19.60
N VAL A 102 14.49 4.19 -19.36
CA VAL A 102 13.85 3.04 -20.00
C VAL A 102 13.75 3.24 -21.52
N THR A 103 13.39 4.44 -22.00
CA THR A 103 13.32 4.74 -23.43
C THR A 103 14.68 4.62 -24.12
N ARG A 104 15.77 5.10 -23.49
CA ARG A 104 17.14 4.92 -24.00
C ARG A 104 17.51 3.43 -24.08
N GLY A 105 17.23 2.66 -23.03
CA GLY A 105 17.42 1.21 -23.02
C GLY A 105 16.60 0.47 -24.09
N SER A 106 15.34 0.88 -24.31
CA SER A 106 14.45 0.27 -25.30
C SER A 106 15.01 0.31 -26.72
N LYS A 107 15.82 1.31 -27.07
CA LYS A 107 16.50 1.38 -28.39
C LYS A 107 17.47 0.21 -28.60
N ALA A 108 17.99 -0.37 -27.52
CA ALA A 108 18.85 -1.54 -27.52
C ALA A 108 18.08 -2.85 -27.24
N GLY A 109 16.75 -2.82 -27.13
CA GLY A 109 15.91 -4.01 -26.96
C GLY A 109 15.93 -4.66 -25.58
N VAL A 110 16.45 -3.99 -24.54
CA VAL A 110 16.60 -4.59 -23.18
C VAL A 110 15.30 -4.56 -22.34
N GLY A 111 14.25 -3.92 -22.85
CA GLY A 111 12.96 -3.75 -22.16
C GLY A 111 13.01 -2.81 -20.95
N GLY A 112 11.98 -2.85 -20.11
CA GLY A 112 11.81 -2.00 -18.92
C GLY A 112 10.36 -1.54 -18.75
N HIS A 113 9.99 -1.14 -17.52
CA HIS A 113 8.63 -0.74 -17.18
C HIS A 113 8.59 0.74 -16.79
N ILE A 114 7.73 1.52 -17.46
CA ILE A 114 7.53 2.95 -17.15
C ILE A 114 6.29 3.11 -16.27
N ALA A 115 5.20 2.39 -16.61
CA ALA A 115 3.89 2.58 -16.00
C ALA A 115 3.87 2.27 -14.49
N THR A 116 4.54 1.21 -14.05
CA THR A 116 4.54 0.78 -12.64
C THR A 116 5.08 1.86 -11.70
N PHE A 117 6.22 2.47 -12.03
CA PHE A 117 6.73 3.56 -11.20
C PHE A 117 5.87 4.82 -11.35
N ALA A 118 5.38 5.14 -12.56
CA ALA A 118 4.56 6.32 -12.77
C ALA A 118 3.29 6.33 -11.89
N SER A 119 2.61 5.19 -11.75
CA SER A 119 1.42 5.06 -10.89
C SER A 119 1.75 5.10 -9.40
N ALA A 120 2.88 4.53 -8.98
CA ALA A 120 3.28 4.45 -7.57
C ALA A 120 4.20 5.60 -7.10
N ALA A 121 4.57 6.55 -7.96
CA ALA A 121 5.59 7.55 -7.67
C ALA A 121 5.33 8.29 -6.36
N TRP A 122 4.11 8.81 -6.15
CA TRP A 122 3.77 9.52 -4.92
C TRP A 122 3.85 8.64 -3.66
N LEU A 123 3.60 7.34 -3.74
CA LEU A 123 3.78 6.44 -2.59
C LEU A 123 5.26 6.36 -2.18
N TYR A 124 6.15 6.25 -3.16
CA TYR A 124 7.59 6.21 -2.90
C TYR A 124 8.13 7.57 -2.46
N GLU A 125 7.78 8.65 -3.16
CA GLU A 125 8.30 9.99 -2.88
C GLU A 125 7.86 10.51 -1.51
N THR A 126 6.57 10.32 -1.14
CA THR A 126 6.09 10.60 0.22
C THR A 126 6.86 9.77 1.24
N GLY A 127 7.07 8.49 0.95
CA GLY A 127 7.88 7.60 1.79
C GLY A 127 9.29 8.12 2.01
N PHE A 128 10.01 8.47 0.94
CA PHE A 128 11.38 8.98 1.03
C PHE A 128 11.49 10.34 1.72
N ASN A 129 10.52 11.23 1.54
CA ASN A 129 10.57 12.58 2.12
C ASN A 129 10.20 12.56 3.62
N HIS A 130 9.25 11.71 4.03
CA HIS A 130 8.59 11.86 5.33
C HIS A 130 8.64 10.63 6.25
N PHE A 131 8.96 9.43 5.73
CA PHE A 131 8.80 8.19 6.49
C PHE A 131 10.07 7.33 6.57
N PHE A 132 10.71 7.05 5.44
CA PHE A 132 11.75 6.03 5.35
C PHE A 132 13.00 6.44 6.10
N ARG A 133 13.44 5.57 7.01
CA ARG A 133 14.67 5.77 7.77
C ARG A 133 15.86 5.08 7.11
N GLY A 134 16.86 5.88 6.74
CA GLY A 134 18.16 5.37 6.28
C GLY A 134 18.95 4.65 7.37
N LYS A 135 19.98 3.91 6.97
CA LYS A 135 20.83 3.12 7.88
C LYS A 135 22.02 3.90 8.46
N GLU A 136 22.21 5.14 8.03
CA GLU A 136 23.32 5.99 8.46
C GLU A 136 23.07 6.67 9.82
N GLY A 137 21.82 6.65 10.30
CA GLY A 137 21.44 7.17 11.63
C GLY A 137 21.42 6.09 12.72
N ASP A 138 20.87 6.45 13.87
CA ASP A 138 20.72 5.54 15.00
C ASP A 138 19.70 4.43 14.69
N GLY A 139 20.06 3.18 15.00
CA GLY A 139 19.18 2.02 14.88
C GLY A 139 19.50 1.13 13.67
N SER A 140 18.48 0.42 13.16
CA SER A 140 18.65 -0.54 12.06
C SER A 140 18.17 -0.04 10.70
N GLY A 141 17.62 1.18 10.62
CA GLY A 141 16.94 1.71 9.44
C GLY A 141 15.65 0.95 9.10
N ASP A 142 14.97 1.37 8.05
CA ASP A 142 13.81 0.70 7.48
C ASP A 142 14.20 -0.30 6.39
N GLN A 143 13.35 -1.30 6.18
CA GLN A 143 13.57 -2.41 5.25
C GLN A 143 12.53 -2.32 4.12
N LEU A 144 12.98 -1.85 2.96
CA LEU A 144 12.12 -1.54 1.83
C LEU A 144 12.10 -2.69 0.80
N TYR A 145 10.98 -3.40 0.74
CA TYR A 145 10.68 -4.37 -0.31
C TYR A 145 10.04 -3.63 -1.47
N ILE A 146 10.89 -2.98 -2.26
CA ILE A 146 10.49 -2.21 -3.45
C ILE A 146 9.91 -3.16 -4.51
N GLN A 147 8.80 -2.78 -5.15
CA GLN A 147 8.25 -3.55 -6.27
C GLN A 147 9.28 -3.65 -7.40
N GLY A 148 9.61 -4.87 -7.86
CA GLY A 148 10.74 -5.07 -8.77
C GLY A 148 10.66 -4.21 -10.05
N HIS A 149 9.48 -4.14 -10.65
CA HIS A 149 9.21 -3.36 -11.87
C HIS A 149 9.27 -1.83 -11.67
N ALA A 150 9.28 -1.35 -10.42
CA ALA A 150 9.46 0.07 -10.08
C ALA A 150 10.95 0.48 -9.95
N SER A 151 11.89 -0.45 -10.16
CA SER A 151 13.34 -0.17 -10.09
C SER A 151 13.80 1.07 -10.88
N PRO A 152 13.21 1.43 -12.05
CA PRO A 152 13.63 2.63 -12.76
C PRO A 152 13.44 3.92 -11.97
N GLY A 153 12.40 4.00 -11.14
CA GLY A 153 12.17 5.16 -10.29
C GLY A 153 13.18 5.30 -9.17
N ILE A 154 13.59 4.18 -8.56
CA ILE A 154 14.63 4.20 -7.52
C ILE A 154 15.98 4.61 -8.09
N TYR A 155 16.32 4.13 -9.30
CA TYR A 155 17.53 4.60 -9.98
C TYR A 155 17.45 6.08 -10.35
N ALA A 156 16.29 6.55 -10.80
CA ALA A 156 16.08 7.97 -11.10
C ALA A 156 16.29 8.86 -9.87
N ARG A 157 15.76 8.46 -8.71
CA ARG A 157 15.97 9.19 -7.45
C ARG A 157 17.43 9.12 -6.98
N ALA A 158 18.05 7.94 -7.03
CA ALA A 158 19.47 7.79 -6.69
C ALA A 158 20.40 8.60 -7.61
N PHE A 159 20.03 8.79 -8.89
CA PHE A 159 20.72 9.71 -9.80
C PHE A 159 20.52 11.17 -9.40
N LEU A 160 19.29 11.57 -9.07
CA LEU A 160 18.99 12.93 -8.61
C LEU A 160 19.74 13.28 -7.30
N ASP A 161 19.90 12.30 -6.41
CA ASP A 161 20.69 12.37 -5.18
C ASP A 161 22.22 12.34 -5.42
N GLY A 162 22.67 12.21 -6.67
CA GLY A 162 24.09 12.16 -7.04
C GLY A 162 24.80 10.84 -6.72
N ARG A 163 24.06 9.77 -6.39
CA ARG A 163 24.60 8.44 -6.06
C ARG A 163 24.83 7.57 -7.31
N LEU A 164 24.17 7.90 -8.41
CA LEU A 164 24.35 7.29 -9.71
C LEU A 164 24.77 8.33 -10.75
N SER A 165 25.56 7.89 -11.72
CA SER A 165 25.97 8.70 -12.88
C SER A 165 25.02 8.51 -14.06
N GLU A 166 24.99 9.48 -14.98
CA GLU A 166 24.23 9.34 -16.23
C GLU A 166 24.68 8.11 -17.04
N ALA A 167 25.99 7.82 -17.06
CA ALA A 167 26.54 6.64 -17.73
C ALA A 167 25.98 5.32 -17.16
N GLN A 168 25.71 5.25 -15.85
CA GLN A 168 25.06 4.08 -15.24
C GLN A 168 23.61 3.96 -15.65
N LEU A 169 22.85 5.07 -15.69
CA LEU A 169 21.47 5.08 -16.20
C LEU A 169 21.43 4.63 -17.67
N ASP A 170 22.34 5.13 -18.50
CA ASP A 170 22.45 4.69 -19.89
C ASP A 170 22.73 3.19 -19.99
N ASN A 171 23.49 2.61 -19.06
CA ASN A 171 23.75 1.18 -18.98
C ASN A 171 22.67 0.38 -18.23
N PHE A 172 21.46 0.90 -18.05
CA PHE A 172 20.34 0.15 -17.50
C PHE A 172 20.12 -1.18 -18.25
N ARG A 173 20.05 -2.28 -17.49
CA ARG A 173 19.96 -3.68 -17.96
C ARG A 173 21.15 -4.17 -18.79
N ARG A 174 22.27 -3.45 -18.81
CA ARG A 174 23.49 -3.80 -19.56
C ARG A 174 24.68 -3.94 -18.61
N GLU A 175 24.70 -5.04 -17.88
CA GLU A 175 25.67 -5.24 -16.78
C GLU A 175 26.96 -5.96 -17.20
N ALA A 176 26.96 -6.66 -18.33
CA ALA A 176 28.08 -7.53 -18.72
C ALA A 176 29.40 -6.77 -18.95
N GLY A 177 29.33 -5.51 -19.39
CA GLY A 177 30.50 -4.64 -19.58
C GLY A 177 30.98 -3.93 -18.30
N GLY A 178 30.35 -4.20 -17.15
CA GLY A 178 30.54 -3.43 -15.92
C GLY A 178 29.79 -2.10 -15.93
N ASN A 179 29.68 -1.48 -14.75
CA ASN A 179 29.04 -0.16 -14.56
C ASN A 179 27.59 -0.02 -15.10
N GLY A 180 26.87 -1.15 -15.20
CA GLY A 180 25.45 -1.18 -15.55
C GLY A 180 24.56 -1.37 -14.33
N LEU A 181 23.27 -1.10 -14.51
CA LEU A 181 22.26 -1.27 -13.47
C LEU A 181 21.45 -2.54 -13.71
N PRO A 182 21.24 -3.40 -12.71
CA PRO A 182 20.41 -4.58 -12.87
C PRO A 182 18.96 -4.20 -13.18
N SER A 183 18.24 -5.10 -13.85
CA SER A 183 16.84 -4.90 -14.20
C SER A 183 15.95 -4.68 -12.98
N TYR A 184 16.24 -5.37 -11.88
CA TYR A 184 15.40 -5.46 -10.68
C TYR A 184 16.27 -5.46 -9.40
N PRO A 185 15.66 -5.46 -8.20
CA PRO A 185 16.37 -5.57 -6.94
C PRO A 185 17.18 -6.87 -6.84
N HIS A 186 18.46 -6.78 -7.17
CA HIS A 186 19.40 -7.90 -7.15
C HIS A 186 20.60 -7.54 -6.27
N PRO A 187 20.56 -7.85 -4.96
CA PRO A 187 21.63 -7.53 -4.02
C PRO A 187 22.99 -8.08 -4.44
N ARG A 188 23.02 -9.26 -5.06
CA ARG A 188 24.26 -9.84 -5.61
C ARG A 188 24.89 -9.02 -6.73
N ARG A 189 24.09 -8.23 -7.45
CA ARG A 189 24.50 -7.45 -8.63
C ARG A 189 24.82 -6.00 -8.28
N LEU A 190 24.07 -5.40 -7.36
CA LEU A 190 24.29 -4.02 -6.89
C LEU A 190 24.11 -3.93 -5.36
N PRO A 191 25.08 -4.46 -4.58
CA PRO A 191 24.93 -4.73 -3.14
C PRO A 191 24.83 -3.49 -2.26
N TRP A 192 25.30 -2.34 -2.74
CA TRP A 192 25.21 -1.10 -1.97
C TRP A 192 23.83 -0.45 -2.04
N LEU A 193 23.00 -0.81 -3.05
CA LEU A 193 21.67 -0.25 -3.25
C LEU A 193 20.57 -1.26 -2.91
N TRP A 194 20.66 -2.48 -3.42
CA TRP A 194 19.58 -3.47 -3.31
C TRP A 194 19.76 -4.42 -2.13
N GLU A 195 18.67 -4.65 -1.40
CA GLU A 195 18.66 -5.51 -0.21
C GLU A 195 17.77 -6.74 -0.35
N PHE A 196 16.57 -6.55 -0.90
CA PHE A 196 15.52 -7.58 -0.94
C PHE A 196 15.11 -7.86 -2.38
N PRO A 197 15.25 -9.10 -2.90
CA PRO A 197 14.79 -9.46 -4.24
C PRO A 197 13.28 -9.69 -4.26
N THR A 198 12.57 -8.94 -5.10
CA THR A 198 11.09 -8.86 -5.09
C THR A 198 10.42 -9.07 -6.45
N VAL A 199 11.18 -9.23 -7.54
CA VAL A 199 10.56 -9.33 -8.87
C VAL A 199 9.83 -10.66 -9.13
N SER A 200 10.22 -11.72 -8.40
CA SER A 200 9.42 -12.94 -8.34
C SER A 200 8.25 -12.67 -7.40
N MET A 201 7.09 -12.39 -7.98
CA MET A 201 5.86 -12.03 -7.26
C MET A 201 5.49 -13.09 -6.21
N GLY A 202 4.84 -12.66 -5.12
CA GLY A 202 4.47 -13.53 -3.99
C GLY A 202 5.58 -13.74 -2.96
N LEU A 203 6.85 -13.81 -3.38
CA LEU A 203 7.97 -13.96 -2.44
C LEU A 203 8.20 -12.71 -1.59
N GLY A 204 8.00 -11.52 -2.17
CA GLY A 204 8.14 -10.24 -1.49
C GLY A 204 7.24 -10.11 -0.25
N PRO A 205 5.90 -10.22 -0.40
CA PRO A 205 4.96 -10.14 0.72
C PRO A 205 5.27 -11.13 1.84
N LEU A 206 5.46 -12.41 1.51
CA LEU A 206 5.75 -13.46 2.49
C LEU A 206 7.07 -13.18 3.24
N SER A 207 8.13 -12.85 2.50
CA SER A 207 9.43 -12.52 3.09
C SER A 207 9.35 -11.30 4.00
N ALA A 208 8.61 -10.25 3.61
CA ALA A 208 8.44 -9.05 4.42
C ALA A 208 7.73 -9.35 5.76
N ILE A 209 6.69 -10.19 5.76
CA ILE A 209 6.02 -10.63 6.99
C ILE A 209 7.01 -11.33 7.93
N TYR A 210 7.81 -12.27 7.39
CA TYR A 210 8.81 -12.98 8.19
C TYR A 210 9.96 -12.09 8.64
N GLN A 211 10.35 -11.08 7.86
CA GLN A 211 11.33 -10.08 8.24
C GLN A 211 10.82 -9.22 9.41
N ALA A 212 9.57 -8.76 9.37
CA ALA A 212 8.95 -8.02 10.46
C ALA A 212 8.87 -8.86 11.74
N ARG A 213 8.47 -10.13 11.61
CA ARG A 213 8.49 -11.10 12.71
C ARG A 213 9.90 -11.29 13.26
N PHE A 214 10.92 -11.37 12.41
CA PHE A 214 12.29 -11.56 12.82
C PHE A 214 12.84 -10.32 13.55
N ASN A 215 12.50 -9.11 13.11
CA ASN A 215 12.81 -7.89 13.87
C ASN A 215 12.25 -7.96 15.29
N ARG A 216 10.96 -8.32 15.44
CA ARG A 216 10.34 -8.50 16.77
C ARG A 216 11.07 -9.57 17.61
N TYR A 217 11.49 -10.67 16.99
CA TYR A 217 12.30 -11.68 17.65
C TYR A 217 13.64 -11.13 18.15
N LEU A 218 14.39 -10.38 17.33
CA LEU A 218 15.68 -9.80 17.71
C LEU A 218 15.54 -8.86 18.92
N SER A 219 14.51 -8.01 18.90
CA SER A 219 14.19 -7.10 20.00
C SER A 219 13.77 -7.85 21.27
N ALA A 220 12.84 -8.80 21.17
CA ALA A 220 12.37 -9.59 22.31
C ALA A 220 13.47 -10.48 22.95
N ARG A 221 14.50 -10.84 22.17
CA ARG A 221 15.65 -11.60 22.65
C ARG A 221 16.81 -10.74 23.10
N ASN A 222 16.67 -9.42 23.10
CA ASN A 222 17.72 -8.45 23.42
C ASN A 222 18.99 -8.65 22.58
N ILE A 223 18.85 -9.08 21.31
CA ILE A 223 19.97 -9.26 20.38
C ILE A 223 20.27 -7.95 19.66
N LYS A 224 19.23 -7.25 19.21
CA LYS A 224 19.33 -5.95 18.55
C LYS A 224 18.05 -5.16 18.77
N ASP A 225 18.17 -3.88 19.05
CA ASP A 225 17.01 -2.99 19.05
C ASP A 225 16.56 -2.68 17.61
N THR A 226 15.34 -3.10 17.32
CA THR A 226 14.64 -2.87 16.04
C THR A 226 13.27 -2.23 16.28
N SER A 227 13.05 -1.62 17.45
CA SER A 227 11.77 -1.01 17.83
C SER A 227 11.35 0.11 16.88
N ASN A 228 12.33 0.90 16.40
CA ASN A 228 12.15 2.03 15.49
C ASN A 228 12.24 1.67 13.99
N SER A 229 12.46 0.39 13.66
CA SER A 229 12.57 -0.10 12.28
C SER A 229 11.24 -0.63 11.77
N HIS A 230 10.90 -0.24 10.54
CA HIS A 230 9.70 -0.70 9.82
C HIS A 230 10.07 -1.57 8.62
N VAL A 231 9.19 -2.50 8.29
CA VAL A 231 9.22 -3.26 7.05
C VAL A 231 8.14 -2.72 6.14
N TRP A 232 8.52 -2.26 4.96
CA TRP A 232 7.61 -1.69 3.97
C TRP A 232 7.58 -2.60 2.74
N ALA A 233 6.41 -3.17 2.44
CA ALA A 233 6.20 -4.01 1.26
C ALA A 233 5.34 -3.28 0.22
N PHE A 234 5.93 -3.02 -0.94
CA PHE A 234 5.25 -2.37 -2.07
C PHE A 234 4.80 -3.44 -3.06
N LEU A 235 3.50 -3.67 -3.12
CA LEU A 235 2.90 -4.80 -3.83
C LEU A 235 1.99 -4.31 -4.96
N GLY A 236 1.96 -5.05 -6.06
CA GLY A 236 0.92 -4.88 -7.07
C GLY A 236 -0.38 -5.55 -6.64
N ASP A 237 -1.53 -4.99 -7.02
CA ASP A 237 -2.83 -5.64 -6.84
C ASP A 237 -2.88 -7.02 -7.52
N GLY A 238 -2.41 -7.13 -8.76
CA GLY A 238 -2.32 -8.40 -9.47
C GLY A 238 -1.26 -9.37 -8.90
N GLU A 239 -0.30 -8.89 -8.11
CA GLU A 239 0.65 -9.76 -7.38
C GLU A 239 -0.03 -10.46 -6.19
N MET A 240 -1.17 -9.93 -5.70
CA MET A 240 -1.90 -10.51 -4.57
C MET A 240 -2.66 -11.80 -4.93
N ASP A 241 -2.70 -12.18 -6.21
CA ASP A 241 -3.25 -13.47 -6.67
C ASP A 241 -2.25 -14.63 -6.45
N GLU A 242 -0.99 -14.33 -6.12
CA GLU A 242 0.00 -15.35 -5.75
C GLU A 242 -0.35 -15.99 -4.39
N PRO A 243 -0.26 -17.34 -4.24
CA PRO A 243 -0.69 -18.06 -3.03
C PRO A 243 0.07 -17.75 -1.72
#